data_AF-A0A1Q9TYS3-F1
#
_entry.id   AF-A0A1Q9TYS3-F1
#
_cell.length_a   1.000
_cell.length_b   1.000
_cell.length_c   1.000
_cell.angle_alpha   90.00
_cell.angle_beta   90.00
_cell.angle_gamma   90.00
#
_symmetry.space_group_name_H-M   'P 1'
#
loop_
_entity.id
_entity.type
_entity.pdbx_description
1 polymer ?
#
loop_
_entity_poly.entity_id
_entity_poly.type
_entity_poly.pdbx_seq_one_letter_code
_entity_poly.pdbx_strand_id
1 'polypeptide(L)'
;MQHEGRAITTIEGLAENGEPHPLQTAFVEHDGYQCGYCTPGQICSAIGMVEEFRDGLPSAVTPDVAAHDLDFSDEEIKERMSGNLCRCGAYVGIHEAVRAAFADEVAR
;
A
#
# COMPACT_ATOMS: atom_id res chain seq x y z
N MET A 1 -1.91 -1.43 28.93
CA MET A 1 -2.37 -0.46 27.88
C MET A 1 -2.76 -1.21 26.61
N GLN A 2 -3.54 -0.63 25.67
CA GLN A 2 -4.10 -1.35 24.50
C GLN A 2 -3.07 -2.03 23.57
N HIS A 3 -1.83 -1.52 23.50
CA HIS A 3 -0.77 -2.01 22.60
C HIS A 3 0.50 -2.49 23.32
N GLU A 4 0.40 -2.78 24.61
CA GLU A 4 1.54 -3.21 25.42
C GLU A 4 2.13 -4.54 24.88
N GLY A 5 3.44 -4.57 24.65
CA GLY A 5 4.16 -5.74 24.12
C GLY A 5 4.02 -5.99 22.61
N ARG A 6 3.30 -5.15 21.86
CA ARG A 6 3.18 -5.30 20.38
C ARG A 6 4.35 -4.61 19.66
N ALA A 7 4.84 -5.23 18.59
CA ALA A 7 5.74 -4.57 17.65
C ALA A 7 4.96 -3.54 16.81
N ILE A 8 5.50 -2.33 16.68
CA ILE A 8 4.90 -1.22 15.93
C ILE A 8 5.91 -0.74 14.90
N THR A 9 5.50 -0.73 13.63
CA THR A 9 6.29 -0.19 12.52
C THR A 9 5.68 1.13 12.07
N THR A 10 6.53 2.15 11.92
CA THR A 10 6.17 3.47 11.37
C THR A 10 6.86 3.67 10.02
N ILE A 11 6.60 4.79 9.35
CA ILE A 11 7.24 5.12 8.06
C ILE A 11 8.77 5.13 8.17
N GLU A 12 9.31 5.59 9.30
CA GLU A 12 10.75 5.62 9.58
C GLU A 12 11.34 4.21 9.77
N GLY A 13 10.51 3.26 10.21
CA GLY A 13 10.90 1.87 10.45
C GLY A 13 10.94 1.01 9.19
N LEU A 14 10.54 1.54 8.03
CA LEU A 14 10.55 0.79 6.76
C LEU A 14 11.91 0.78 6.06
N ALA A 15 12.77 1.75 6.36
CA ALA A 15 14.10 1.80 5.77
C ALA A 15 15.03 0.80 6.46
N GLU A 16 15.78 0.03 5.68
CA GLU A 16 16.74 -0.96 6.18
C GLU A 16 18.17 -0.51 5.86
N ASN A 17 19.04 -0.46 6.88
CA ASN A 17 20.44 -0.05 6.72
C ASN A 17 20.65 1.32 6.05
N GLY A 18 19.66 2.22 6.17
CA GLY A 18 19.68 3.54 5.54
C GLY A 18 19.18 3.56 4.10
N GLU A 19 18.83 2.42 3.53
CA GLU A 19 18.22 2.33 2.20
C GLU A 19 16.69 2.45 2.30
N PRO A 20 16.06 3.24 1.43
CA PRO A 20 14.61 3.37 1.39
C PRO A 20 13.96 2.05 0.98
N HIS A 21 12.79 1.78 1.53
CA HIS A 21 11.95 0.68 1.07
C HIS A 21 11.63 0.85 -0.42
N PRO A 22 11.54 -0.22 -1.24
CA PRO A 22 11.23 -0.11 -2.67
C PRO A 22 9.99 0.76 -2.98
N LEU A 23 8.95 0.65 -2.16
CA LEU A 23 7.76 1.51 -2.25
C LEU A 23 8.06 3.00 -2.00
N GLN A 24 8.97 3.34 -1.09
CA GLN A 24 9.37 4.74 -0.87
C GLN A 24 10.06 5.29 -2.12
N THR A 25 10.93 4.49 -2.77
CA THR A 25 11.56 4.86 -4.05
C THR A 25 10.51 5.03 -5.16
N ALA A 26 9.57 4.10 -5.29
CA ALA A 26 8.50 4.19 -6.28
C ALA A 26 7.63 5.45 -6.12
N PHE A 27 7.35 5.87 -4.88
CA PHE A 27 6.63 7.13 -4.62
C PHE A 27 7.39 8.35 -5.14
N VAL A 28 8.73 8.35 -5.13
CA VAL A 28 9.56 9.40 -5.72
C VAL A 28 9.53 9.33 -7.24
N GLU A 29 9.66 8.14 -7.81
CA GLU A 29 9.72 7.93 -9.26
C GLU A 29 8.40 8.27 -9.97
N HIS A 30 7.27 8.02 -9.31
CA HIS A 30 5.92 8.20 -9.87
C HIS A 30 5.20 9.46 -9.37
N ASP A 31 5.91 10.39 -8.71
CA ASP A 31 5.34 11.61 -8.13
C ASP A 31 4.09 11.31 -7.26
N GLY A 32 4.19 10.26 -6.44
CA GLY A 32 3.12 9.72 -5.59
C GLY A 32 2.82 10.59 -4.36
N TYR A 33 3.21 11.86 -4.38
CA TYR A 33 3.01 12.80 -3.29
C TYR A 33 3.08 14.25 -3.79
N GLN A 34 2.66 15.18 -2.94
CA GLN A 34 2.91 16.62 -3.14
C GLN A 34 3.30 17.27 -1.82
N CYS A 35 2.32 17.63 -0.98
CA CYS A 35 2.60 18.24 0.33
C CYS A 35 3.28 17.30 1.33
N GLY A 36 3.35 16.00 1.03
CA GLY A 36 3.98 14.98 1.87
C GLY A 36 3.15 14.53 3.08
N TYR A 37 2.08 15.25 3.45
CA TYR A 37 1.39 15.02 4.72
C TYR A 37 0.70 13.65 4.81
N CYS A 38 0.06 13.18 3.72
CA CYS A 38 -0.57 11.86 3.70
C CYS A 38 0.44 10.73 3.41
N THR A 39 1.64 11.05 2.92
CA THR A 39 2.59 10.07 2.36
C THR A 39 2.98 8.96 3.33
N PRO A 40 3.26 9.22 4.62
CA PRO A 40 3.50 8.14 5.59
C PRO A 40 2.35 7.13 5.68
N GLY A 41 1.11 7.62 5.74
CA GLY A 41 -0.09 6.78 5.81
C GLY A 41 -0.33 5.98 4.54
N GLN A 42 -0.11 6.61 3.37
CA GLN A 42 -0.22 5.94 2.07
C GLN A 42 0.75 4.75 1.96
N ILE A 43 2.02 4.97 2.32
CA ILE A 43 3.07 3.94 2.19
C ILE A 43 2.83 2.79 3.19
N CYS A 44 2.58 3.11 4.47
CA CYS A 44 2.31 2.07 5.47
C CYS A 44 1.04 1.27 5.14
N SER A 45 -0.02 1.93 4.65
CA SER A 45 -1.26 1.24 4.29
C SER A 45 -1.10 0.38 3.05
N ALA A 46 -0.34 0.81 2.05
CA ALA A 46 -0.08 0.00 0.86
C ALA A 46 0.68 -1.29 1.18
N ILE A 47 1.64 -1.25 2.10
CA ILE A 47 2.34 -2.46 2.57
C ILE A 47 1.36 -3.40 3.29
N GLY A 48 0.59 -2.89 4.26
CA GLY A 48 -0.40 -3.70 4.97
C GLY A 48 -1.47 -4.27 4.04
N MET A 49 -1.93 -3.50 3.07
CA MET A 49 -2.90 -3.92 2.05
C MET A 49 -2.37 -5.06 1.17
N VAL A 50 -1.10 -5.05 0.80
CA VAL A 50 -0.48 -6.13 0.03
C VAL A 50 -0.32 -7.40 0.87
N GLU A 51 -0.02 -7.27 2.16
CA GLU A 51 -0.03 -8.40 3.09
C GLU A 51 -1.44 -9.02 3.20
N GLU A 52 -2.48 -8.18 3.37
CA GLU A 52 -3.87 -8.64 3.39
C GLU A 52 -4.27 -9.35 2.09
N PHE A 53 -3.85 -8.81 0.94
CA PHE A 53 -4.09 -9.42 -0.36
C PHE A 53 -3.41 -10.81 -0.47
N ARG A 54 -2.14 -10.92 -0.02
CA ARG A 54 -1.39 -12.18 0.00
C ARG A 54 -2.03 -13.24 0.90
N ASP A 55 -2.66 -12.81 1.99
CA ASP A 55 -3.42 -13.68 2.90
C ASP A 55 -4.80 -14.06 2.33
N GLY A 56 -5.16 -13.59 1.13
CA GLY A 56 -6.41 -13.92 0.46
C GLY A 56 -7.63 -13.19 1.05
N LEU A 57 -7.44 -12.07 1.75
CA LEU A 57 -8.54 -11.30 2.31
C LEU A 57 -9.30 -10.55 1.19
N PRO A 58 -10.61 -10.76 1.03
CA PRO A 58 -11.41 -10.04 0.05
C PRO A 58 -11.58 -8.56 0.42
N SER A 59 -11.82 -7.71 -0.57
CA SER A 59 -12.22 -6.32 -0.40
C SER A 59 -13.69 -6.11 -0.79
N ALA A 60 -14.18 -4.87 -0.75
CA ALA A 60 -15.54 -4.55 -1.17
C ALA A 60 -15.78 -4.73 -2.67
N VAL A 61 -14.71 -4.78 -3.49
CA VAL A 61 -14.81 -4.98 -4.94
C VAL A 61 -14.52 -6.41 -5.38
N THR A 62 -14.21 -7.31 -4.43
CA THR A 62 -14.07 -8.74 -4.71
C THR A 62 -15.44 -9.34 -5.04
N PRO A 63 -15.66 -9.95 -6.22
CA PRO A 63 -16.98 -10.40 -6.65
C PRO A 63 -17.57 -11.53 -5.79
N ASP A 64 -16.71 -12.42 -5.29
CA ASP A 64 -17.08 -13.53 -4.41
C ASP A 64 -16.15 -13.53 -3.21
N VAL A 65 -16.72 -13.27 -2.02
CA VAL A 65 -15.97 -13.25 -0.76
C VAL A 65 -15.41 -14.62 -0.34
N ALA A 66 -15.86 -15.69 -0.99
CA ALA A 66 -15.32 -17.04 -0.81
C ALA A 66 -14.22 -17.39 -1.83
N ALA A 67 -13.90 -16.50 -2.77
CA ALA A 67 -12.82 -16.72 -3.74
C ALA A 67 -11.46 -16.74 -3.03
N HIS A 68 -10.61 -17.68 -3.46
CA HIS A 68 -9.23 -17.80 -2.96
C HIS A 68 -8.20 -17.24 -3.96
N ASP A 69 -8.57 -17.13 -5.23
CA ASP A 69 -7.73 -16.56 -6.28
C ASP A 69 -8.17 -15.11 -6.54
N LEU A 70 -7.56 -14.18 -5.82
CA LEU A 70 -7.80 -12.74 -6.00
C LEU A 70 -6.93 -12.20 -7.15
N ASP A 71 -7.48 -11.28 -7.93
CA ASP A 71 -6.74 -10.55 -8.97
C ASP A 71 -6.23 -9.22 -8.40
N PHE A 72 -4.93 -8.94 -8.55
CA PHE A 72 -4.32 -7.68 -8.10
C PHE A 72 -4.58 -6.55 -9.10
N SER A 73 -5.86 -6.31 -9.33
CA SER A 73 -6.38 -5.36 -10.32
C SER A 73 -6.31 -3.91 -9.83
N ASP A 74 -6.41 -2.96 -10.76
CA ASP A 74 -6.48 -1.53 -10.42
C ASP A 74 -7.64 -1.20 -9.48
N GLU A 75 -8.76 -1.90 -9.61
CA GLU A 75 -9.94 -1.66 -8.80
C GLU A 75 -9.72 -2.13 -7.36
N GLU A 76 -9.08 -3.29 -7.18
CA GLU A 76 -8.67 -3.79 -5.86
C GLU A 76 -7.65 -2.85 -5.20
N ILE A 77 -6.67 -2.35 -5.95
CA ILE A 77 -5.68 -1.40 -5.41
C ILE A 77 -6.39 -0.12 -4.93
N LYS A 78 -7.26 0.45 -5.75
CA LYS A 78 -7.98 1.69 -5.41
C LYS A 78 -8.91 1.51 -4.22
N GLU A 79 -9.68 0.43 -4.19
CA GLU A 79 -10.61 0.14 -3.10
C GLU A 79 -9.87 -0.01 -1.78
N ARG A 80 -8.81 -0.82 -1.74
CA ARG A 80 -8.09 -1.07 -0.49
C ARG A 80 -7.26 0.14 -0.04
N MET A 81 -6.85 1.03 -0.94
CA MET A 81 -6.22 2.31 -0.58
C MET A 81 -7.23 3.40 -0.19
N SER A 82 -8.54 3.21 -0.37
CA SER A 82 -9.56 4.26 -0.23
C SER A 82 -9.63 4.89 1.18
N GLY A 83 -9.15 4.19 2.21
CA GLY A 83 -9.03 4.71 3.58
C GLY A 83 -7.98 5.81 3.76
N ASN A 84 -7.12 6.06 2.76
CA ASN A 84 -6.04 7.03 2.83
C ASN A 84 -6.32 8.26 1.96
N LEU A 85 -6.79 9.34 2.59
CA LEU A 85 -7.16 10.55 1.88
C LEU A 85 -5.94 11.41 1.51
N CYS A 86 -5.86 11.78 0.23
CA CYS A 86 -4.88 12.73 -0.31
C CYS A 86 -5.58 14.00 -0.82
N ARG A 87 -5.43 15.12 -0.08
CA ARG A 87 -6.08 16.38 -0.49
C ARG A 87 -5.39 17.08 -1.67
N CYS A 88 -4.11 16.77 -1.90
CA CYS A 88 -3.37 17.21 -3.08
C CYS A 88 -3.84 16.52 -4.37
N GLY A 89 -4.52 15.37 -4.27
CA GLY A 89 -5.01 14.64 -5.42
C GLY A 89 -3.95 13.80 -6.15
N ALA A 90 -2.88 13.39 -5.47
CA ALA A 90 -1.78 12.60 -6.06
C ALA A 90 -2.14 11.12 -6.34
N TYR A 91 -3.44 10.75 -6.37
CA TYR A 91 -3.90 9.37 -6.40
C TYR A 91 -3.40 8.56 -7.61
N VAL A 92 -3.22 9.22 -8.77
CA VAL A 92 -2.68 8.55 -9.98
C VAL A 92 -1.23 8.11 -9.72
N GLY A 93 -0.36 9.01 -9.25
CA GLY A 93 1.03 8.68 -8.92
C GLY A 93 1.15 7.68 -7.76
N ILE A 94 0.28 7.77 -6.75
CA ILE A 94 0.22 6.79 -5.65
C ILE A 94 -0.11 5.40 -6.20
N HIS A 95 -1.11 5.29 -7.06
CA HIS A 95 -1.53 4.04 -7.67
C HIS A 95 -0.40 3.45 -8.55
N GLU A 96 0.24 4.28 -9.38
CA GLU A 96 1.39 3.86 -10.20
C GLU A 96 2.56 3.36 -9.35
N ALA A 97 2.88 4.05 -8.25
CA ALA A 97 3.94 3.64 -7.32
C ALA A 97 3.65 2.28 -6.67
N VAL A 98 2.41 2.04 -6.22
CA VAL A 98 2.00 0.75 -5.65
C VAL A 98 2.08 -0.37 -6.69
N ARG A 99 1.63 -0.12 -7.93
CA ARG A 99 1.76 -1.11 -9.01
C ARG A 99 3.22 -1.43 -9.32
N ALA A 100 4.06 -0.40 -9.47
CA ALA A 100 5.47 -0.59 -9.77
C ALA A 100 6.21 -1.37 -8.68
N ALA A 101 5.87 -1.14 -7.41
CA ALA A 101 6.52 -1.81 -6.28
C ALA A 101 6.12 -3.28 -6.13
N PHE A 102 4.88 -3.66 -6.47
CA PHE A 102 4.32 -4.96 -6.07
C PHE A 102 3.78 -5.84 -7.18
N ALA A 103 3.55 -5.35 -8.41
CA ALA A 103 2.93 -6.15 -9.47
C ALA A 103 3.73 -7.43 -9.80
N ASP A 104 5.08 -7.34 -9.83
CA ASP A 104 5.95 -8.48 -10.10
C ASP A 104 6.08 -9.44 -8.90
N GLU A 105 5.86 -8.94 -7.67
CA GLU A 105 5.90 -9.76 -6.46
C GLU A 105 4.61 -10.54 -6.25
N VAL A 106 3.47 -9.97 -6.63
CA VAL A 106 2.14 -10.58 -6.44
C VAL A 106 1.79 -11.54 -7.58
N ALA A 107 2.44 -11.43 -8.74
CA ALA A 107 2.30 -12.38 -9.85
C ALA A 107 3.05 -13.72 -9.65
N ARG A 108 3.82 -13.87 -8.57
CA ARG A 108 4.62 -15.06 -8.24
C ARG A 108 3.97 -15.89 -7.14
#